data_AF-A0A9P4XYC2-F1
#
_entry.id   AF-A0A9P4XYC2-F1
#
_cell.length_a   1.000
_cell.length_b   1.000
_cell.length_c   1.000
_cell.angle_alpha   90.00
_cell.angle_beta   90.00
_cell.angle_gamma   90.00
#
_symmetry.space_group_name_H-M   'P 1'
#
loop_
_entity.id
_entity.type
_entity.pdbx_description
1 polymer ?
#
loop_
_entity_poly.entity_id
_entity_poly.type
_entity_poly.pdbx_seq_one_letter_code
_entity_poly.pdbx_strand_id
1 'polypeptide(L)'
;MDIPTESPVDTVEASSPRIHQDSRHRDIFWVRTICSSPDSRCRTITSSPDEDEDDQESRLLEAHAREELEGDGCPACYPPELNIPYWQSFSSTGDVVLCAQREDWRKSRAFQQSFRNRFQHNSFGMFVASVCERQRRNGLGSHVQLLLDPQQQSQQQTWIEFQDYHLACYGQFRKKRDRLEKLRDSQKQAGATDLEGSGHSARSGKSIQGRLEFAERTLRSHEILPGWIEQQQLMVDSWPSSLCQGD
;
A
#
# COMPACT_ATOMS: atom_id res chain seq x y z
N MET A 1 15.00 54.27 -10.23
CA MET A 1 14.96 53.17 -9.24
C MET A 1 13.98 52.17 -9.81
N ASP A 2 14.50 51.26 -10.62
CA ASP A 2 13.71 50.29 -11.39
C ASP A 2 13.44 49.07 -10.52
N ILE A 3 12.17 48.75 -10.35
CA ILE A 3 11.69 47.59 -9.59
C ILE A 3 11.79 46.36 -10.50
N PRO A 4 12.50 45.29 -10.12
CA PRO A 4 12.55 44.09 -10.93
C PRO A 4 11.18 43.40 -10.91
N THR A 5 10.62 43.17 -12.09
CA THR A 5 9.41 42.37 -12.28
C THR A 5 9.79 40.90 -12.15
N GLU A 6 9.35 40.25 -11.07
CA GLU A 6 9.51 38.81 -10.88
C GLU A 6 8.63 38.05 -11.89
N SER A 7 9.27 37.24 -12.73
CA SER A 7 8.57 36.33 -13.64
C SER A 7 7.85 35.22 -12.87
N PRO A 8 6.63 34.84 -13.28
CA PRO A 8 5.89 33.75 -12.65
C PRO A 8 6.62 32.42 -12.90
N VAL A 9 6.93 31.71 -11.81
CA VAL A 9 7.49 30.36 -11.86
C VAL A 9 6.37 29.40 -12.26
N ASP A 10 6.47 28.85 -13.48
CA ASP A 10 5.60 27.78 -13.95
C ASP A 10 5.72 26.57 -13.04
N THR A 11 4.68 26.35 -12.22
CA THR A 11 4.56 25.18 -11.36
C THR A 11 4.21 24.00 -12.26
N VAL A 12 5.23 23.24 -12.69
CA VAL A 12 5.03 22.00 -13.43
C VAL A 12 4.32 21.01 -12.50
N GLU A 13 3.01 20.86 -12.68
CA GLU A 13 2.20 19.90 -11.94
C GLU A 13 2.67 18.48 -12.31
N ALA A 14 3.54 17.91 -11.47
CA ALA A 14 4.10 16.59 -11.70
C ALA A 14 2.96 15.57 -11.79
N SER A 15 2.68 15.11 -13.01
CA SER A 15 1.73 14.04 -13.29
C SER A 15 2.01 12.84 -12.38
N SER A 16 1.14 12.66 -11.38
CA SER A 16 1.25 11.59 -10.39
C SER A 16 1.25 10.26 -11.14
N PRO A 17 2.20 9.35 -10.87
CA PRO A 17 2.21 8.06 -11.53
C PRO A 17 0.89 7.35 -11.25
N ARG A 18 0.25 6.86 -12.32
CA ARG A 18 -0.85 5.92 -12.18
C ARG A 18 -0.25 4.65 -11.59
N ILE A 19 -0.35 4.50 -10.27
CA ILE A 19 -0.26 3.16 -9.67
C ILE A 19 -1.39 2.40 -10.33
N HIS A 20 -1.03 1.43 -11.17
CA HIS A 20 -2.01 0.51 -11.73
C HIS A 20 -2.51 -0.29 -10.53
N GLN A 21 -3.60 0.19 -9.90
CA GLN A 21 -4.38 -0.61 -8.98
C GLN A 21 -4.97 -1.70 -9.83
N ASP A 22 -4.21 -2.78 -10.00
CA ASP A 22 -4.66 -3.96 -10.69
C ASP A 22 -5.81 -4.55 -9.86
N SER A 23 -7.01 -4.04 -10.14
CA SER A 23 -8.25 -4.50 -9.53
C SER A 23 -8.67 -5.85 -10.13
N ARG A 24 -7.79 -6.49 -10.92
CA ARG A 24 -8.01 -7.80 -11.54
C ARG A 24 -7.36 -8.96 -10.80
N HIS A 25 -6.68 -8.75 -9.67
CA HIS A 25 -6.32 -9.86 -8.78
C HIS A 25 -7.44 -10.16 -7.78
N ARG A 26 -8.60 -10.55 -8.33
CA ARG A 26 -9.62 -11.33 -7.61
C ARG A 26 -9.70 -12.78 -8.08
N ASP A 27 -8.72 -13.22 -8.87
CA ASP A 27 -8.55 -14.61 -9.26
C ASP A 27 -7.18 -15.10 -8.81
N ILE A 28 -6.92 -15.13 -7.49
CA ILE A 28 -6.20 -16.30 -6.97
C ILE A 28 -7.20 -17.44 -7.10
N PHE A 29 -7.09 -18.05 -8.27
CA PHE A 29 -7.71 -19.28 -8.67
C PHE A 29 -7.43 -20.34 -7.60
N TRP A 30 -8.36 -20.54 -6.67
CA TRP A 30 -8.58 -21.90 -6.19
C TRP A 30 -9.13 -22.68 -7.39
N VAL A 31 -8.23 -23.24 -8.20
CA VAL A 31 -8.57 -24.25 -9.21
C VAL A 31 -8.99 -25.51 -8.43
N ARG A 32 -10.21 -25.50 -7.87
CA ARG A 32 -10.99 -26.74 -7.82
C ARG A 32 -11.61 -26.87 -9.20
N THR A 33 -10.86 -27.46 -10.13
CA THR A 33 -11.43 -28.03 -11.35
C THR A 33 -12.40 -29.12 -10.91
N ILE A 34 -13.66 -28.74 -10.67
CA ILE A 34 -14.76 -29.69 -10.61
C ILE A 34 -14.99 -30.09 -12.06
N CYS A 35 -14.40 -31.22 -12.45
CA CYS A 35 -14.76 -31.94 -13.65
C CYS A 35 -16.28 -32.15 -13.64
N SER A 36 -16.99 -31.30 -14.39
CA SER A 36 -18.43 -31.39 -14.53
C SER A 36 -18.73 -32.48 -15.55
N SER A 37 -18.68 -33.74 -15.10
CA SER A 37 -19.34 -34.85 -15.79
C SER A 37 -20.79 -34.89 -15.33
N PRO A 38 -21.79 -34.70 -16.21
CA PRO A 38 -23.19 -34.64 -15.83
C PRO A 38 -23.78 -36.05 -15.75
N ASP A 39 -23.26 -36.90 -14.86
CA ASP A 39 -24.00 -38.07 -14.35
C ASP A 39 -23.20 -38.78 -13.27
N SER A 40 -23.26 -38.29 -12.03
CA SER A 40 -22.98 -39.08 -10.83
C SER A 40 -23.43 -38.31 -9.59
N ARG A 41 -24.40 -38.88 -8.85
CA ARG A 41 -24.83 -38.43 -7.53
C ARG A 41 -23.75 -38.70 -6.47
N CYS A 42 -22.56 -38.15 -6.64
CA CYS A 42 -21.58 -38.08 -5.58
C CYS A 42 -21.90 -36.83 -4.75
N ARG A 43 -22.66 -37.02 -3.65
CA ARG A 43 -22.60 -36.10 -2.53
C ARG A 43 -21.20 -36.24 -1.94
N THR A 44 -20.25 -35.50 -2.47
CA THR A 44 -18.93 -35.35 -1.85
C THR A 44 -19.16 -34.56 -0.58
N ILE A 45 -19.35 -35.30 0.53
CA ILE A 45 -19.24 -34.78 1.89
C ILE A 45 -17.78 -34.32 1.98
N THR A 46 -17.55 -33.04 1.68
CA THR A 46 -16.29 -32.40 2.02
C THR A 46 -16.40 -32.26 3.53
N SER A 47 -15.71 -33.12 4.27
CA SER A 47 -15.54 -32.94 5.71
C SER A 47 -15.11 -31.50 5.93
N SER A 48 -15.71 -30.82 6.92
CA SER A 48 -15.25 -29.50 7.32
C SER A 48 -13.72 -29.55 7.49
N PRO A 49 -12.99 -28.54 7.00
CA PRO A 49 -11.54 -28.46 7.24
C PRO A 49 -11.28 -28.67 8.72
N ASP A 50 -10.29 -29.49 9.03
CA ASP A 50 -9.81 -29.61 10.39
C ASP A 50 -9.12 -28.29 10.76
N GLU A 51 -9.54 -27.64 11.85
CA GLU A 51 -9.00 -26.33 12.27
C GLU A 51 -7.48 -26.41 12.47
N ASP A 52 -6.96 -27.59 12.84
CA ASP A 52 -5.54 -27.87 13.01
C ASP A 52 -4.75 -27.87 11.67
N GLU A 53 -5.38 -28.25 10.56
CA GLU A 53 -4.76 -28.27 9.22
C GLU A 53 -4.64 -26.85 8.65
N ASP A 54 -5.70 -26.04 8.76
CA ASP A 54 -5.72 -24.64 8.31
C ASP A 54 -4.70 -23.79 9.09
N ASP A 55 -4.55 -24.06 10.39
CA ASP A 55 -3.54 -23.45 11.25
C ASP A 55 -2.12 -23.82 10.82
N GLN A 56 -1.89 -25.08 10.42
CA GLN A 56 -0.58 -25.53 9.98
C GLN A 56 -0.19 -24.94 8.63
N GLU A 57 -1.12 -24.87 7.67
CA GLU A 57 -0.89 -24.21 6.38
C GLU A 57 -0.56 -22.72 6.58
N SER A 58 -1.31 -22.03 7.44
CA SER A 58 -1.08 -20.63 7.76
C SER A 58 0.32 -20.39 8.34
N ARG A 59 0.78 -21.25 9.27
CA ARG A 59 2.14 -21.18 9.85
C ARG A 59 3.24 -21.36 8.79
N LEU A 60 3.05 -22.28 7.83
CA LEU A 60 4.02 -22.53 6.76
C LEU A 60 4.10 -21.34 5.80
N LEU A 61 2.95 -20.77 5.42
CA LEU A 61 2.89 -19.56 4.59
C LEU A 61 3.57 -18.38 5.27
N GLU A 62 3.37 -18.22 6.59
CA GLU A 62 4.02 -17.18 7.37
C GLU A 62 5.54 -17.34 7.42
N ALA A 63 6.03 -18.55 7.67
CA ALA A 63 7.45 -18.86 7.71
C ALA A 63 8.12 -18.58 6.36
N HIS A 64 7.51 -19.02 5.26
CA HIS A 64 8.00 -18.74 3.91
C HIS A 64 8.00 -17.23 3.60
N ALA A 65 6.94 -16.51 3.98
CA ALA A 65 6.88 -15.07 3.78
C ALA A 65 7.95 -14.32 4.61
N ARG A 66 8.26 -14.79 5.82
CA ARG A 66 9.36 -14.26 6.64
C ARG A 66 10.71 -14.42 5.94
N GLU A 67 11.02 -15.62 5.47
CA GLU A 67 12.29 -15.91 4.76
C GLU A 67 12.45 -15.03 3.52
N GLU A 68 11.40 -14.85 2.71
CA GLU A 68 11.44 -13.98 1.54
C GLU A 68 11.60 -12.50 1.91
N LEU A 69 10.91 -12.02 2.94
CA LEU A 69 11.04 -10.65 3.42
C LEU A 69 12.46 -10.36 3.90
N GLU A 70 13.01 -11.24 4.74
CA GLU A 70 14.36 -11.12 5.28
C GLU A 70 15.42 -11.21 4.18
N GLY A 71 15.25 -12.11 3.21
CA GLY A 71 16.11 -12.23 2.03
C GLY A 71 16.12 -10.96 1.16
N ASP A 72 15.00 -10.24 1.11
CA ASP A 72 14.85 -8.97 0.39
C ASP A 72 15.23 -7.74 1.26
N GLY A 73 15.71 -7.94 2.49
CA GLY A 73 16.13 -6.89 3.41
C GLY A 73 15.00 -6.16 4.14
N CYS A 74 13.76 -6.67 4.05
CA CYS A 74 12.63 -6.20 4.84
C CYS A 74 12.49 -7.09 6.10
N PRO A 75 12.71 -6.58 7.32
CA PRO A 75 12.44 -7.40 8.48
C PRO A 75 10.94 -7.68 8.58
N ALA A 76 10.60 -8.94 8.86
CA ALA A 76 9.24 -9.31 9.18
C ALA A 76 8.79 -8.54 10.41
N CYS A 77 7.62 -7.91 10.33
CA CYS A 77 7.19 -6.98 11.36
C CYS A 77 5.77 -7.27 11.83
N TYR A 78 5.59 -7.19 13.15
CA TYR A 78 4.29 -7.27 13.81
C TYR A 78 4.14 -6.02 14.67
N PRO A 79 3.62 -4.91 14.13
CA PRO A 79 3.44 -3.69 14.90
C PRO A 79 2.62 -3.97 16.18
N PRO A 80 3.21 -3.83 17.39
CA PRO A 80 2.56 -4.23 18.63
C PRO A 80 1.47 -3.24 19.09
N GLU A 81 1.52 -2.00 18.62
CA GLU A 81 0.65 -0.88 19.05
C GLU A 81 -0.69 -0.80 18.31
N LEU A 82 -0.89 -1.69 17.34
CA LEU A 82 -2.11 -1.75 16.56
C LEU A 82 -3.16 -2.60 17.29
N ASN A 83 -3.89 -1.96 18.21
CA ASN A 83 -5.06 -2.52 18.91
C ASN A 83 -6.13 -3.10 17.96
N ILE A 84 -6.10 -2.67 16.70
CA ILE A 84 -6.69 -3.39 15.57
C ILE A 84 -5.51 -3.65 14.66
N PRO A 85 -5.09 -4.90 14.46
CA PRO A 85 -3.94 -5.17 13.64
C PRO A 85 -4.07 -4.50 12.27
N TYR A 86 -3.05 -3.78 11.78
CA TYR A 86 -3.05 -3.17 10.44
C TYR A 86 -3.41 -4.22 9.38
N TRP A 87 -3.09 -5.47 9.67
CA TRP A 87 -3.44 -6.64 8.89
C TRP A 87 -4.91 -7.09 8.95
N GLN A 88 -5.71 -6.66 9.93
CA GLN A 88 -7.17 -6.79 9.85
C GLN A 88 -7.76 -5.94 8.73
N SER A 89 -7.06 -4.93 8.21
CA SER A 89 -7.48 -4.29 6.94
C SER A 89 -7.27 -5.21 5.72
N PHE A 90 -6.41 -6.22 5.84
CA PHE A 90 -6.26 -7.37 4.93
C PHE A 90 -7.13 -8.57 5.32
N SER A 91 -7.92 -8.52 6.40
CA SER A 91 -8.80 -9.65 6.78
C SER A 91 -9.81 -10.02 5.68
N SER A 92 -10.16 -9.09 4.79
CA SER A 92 -11.01 -9.39 3.63
C SER A 92 -10.34 -10.28 2.57
N THR A 93 -9.02 -10.45 2.65
CA THR A 93 -8.20 -11.25 1.73
C THR A 93 -7.96 -12.66 2.27
N GLY A 94 -8.13 -12.89 3.57
CA GLY A 94 -7.84 -14.19 4.21
C GLY A 94 -6.33 -14.49 4.31
N ASP A 95 -5.47 -13.53 3.99
CA ASP A 95 -4.03 -13.73 3.95
C ASP A 95 -3.40 -13.64 5.34
N VAL A 96 -2.41 -14.51 5.58
CA VAL A 96 -1.52 -14.49 6.74
C VAL A 96 -0.73 -13.17 6.76
N VAL A 97 -0.47 -12.62 7.96
CA VAL A 97 0.09 -11.27 8.16
C VAL A 97 1.34 -10.99 7.32
N LEU A 98 2.32 -11.89 7.38
CA LEU A 98 3.57 -11.71 6.63
C LEU A 98 3.39 -11.90 5.13
N CYS A 99 2.40 -12.66 4.68
CA CYS A 99 2.07 -12.74 3.25
C CYS A 99 1.58 -11.39 2.72
N ALA A 100 0.72 -10.71 3.49
CA ALA A 100 0.25 -9.37 3.15
C ALA A 100 1.41 -8.34 3.17
N GLN A 101 2.28 -8.39 4.19
CA GLN A 101 3.46 -7.53 4.25
C GLN A 101 4.39 -7.79 3.06
N ARG A 102 4.66 -9.05 2.71
CA ARG A 102 5.47 -9.44 1.56
C ARG A 102 4.92 -8.90 0.25
N GLU A 103 3.62 -9.03 0.05
CA GLU A 103 2.96 -8.52 -1.15
C GLU A 103 3.06 -6.99 -1.25
N ASP A 104 2.89 -6.29 -0.13
CA ASP A 104 3.03 -4.83 -0.06
C ASP A 104 4.49 -4.39 -0.30
N TRP A 105 5.45 -5.14 0.24
CA TRP A 105 6.86 -4.96 -0.05
C TRP A 105 7.17 -5.10 -1.54
N ARG A 106 6.68 -6.16 -2.19
CA ARG A 106 6.82 -6.37 -3.63
C ARG A 106 6.22 -5.21 -4.45
N LYS A 107 5.04 -4.74 -4.09
CA LYS A 107 4.40 -3.56 -4.71
C LYS A 107 5.25 -2.32 -4.56
N SER A 108 5.85 -2.12 -3.40
CA SER A 108 6.75 -0.99 -3.17
C SER A 108 8.00 -1.05 -4.05
N ARG A 109 8.62 -2.23 -4.22
CA ARG A 109 9.79 -2.43 -5.09
C ARG A 109 9.45 -2.17 -6.55
N ALA A 110 8.31 -2.68 -7.00
CA ALA A 110 7.80 -2.40 -8.35
C ALA A 110 7.53 -0.90 -8.56
N PHE A 111 6.94 -0.23 -7.56
CA PHE A 111 6.73 1.22 -7.58
C PHE A 111 8.05 1.99 -7.67
N GLN A 112 9.04 1.65 -6.83
CA GLN A 112 10.37 2.27 -6.81
C GLN A 112 11.07 2.09 -8.16
N GLN A 113 11.05 0.88 -8.73
CA GLN A 113 11.65 0.60 -10.03
C GLN A 113 10.98 1.42 -11.14
N SER A 114 9.64 1.47 -11.16
CA SER A 114 8.88 2.28 -12.12
C SER A 114 9.21 3.77 -11.98
N PHE A 115 9.30 4.27 -10.75
CA PHE A 115 9.68 5.65 -10.47
C PHE A 115 11.10 5.92 -10.96
N ARG A 116 12.09 5.13 -10.53
CA ARG A 116 13.50 5.30 -10.90
C ARG A 116 13.71 5.26 -12.41
N ASN A 117 13.05 4.34 -13.12
CA ASN A 117 13.10 4.27 -14.59
C ASN A 117 12.60 5.57 -15.25
N ARG A 118 11.61 6.24 -14.66
CA ARG A 118 11.13 7.54 -15.14
C ARG A 118 12.16 8.66 -14.97
N PHE A 119 13.08 8.54 -14.01
CA PHE A 119 14.06 9.57 -13.65
C PHE A 119 15.52 9.21 -14.01
N GLN A 120 15.75 8.09 -14.71
CA GLN A 120 17.08 7.48 -14.93
C GLN A 120 18.12 8.38 -15.60
N HIS A 121 17.72 9.28 -16.51
CA HIS A 121 18.69 9.94 -17.38
C HIS A 121 19.06 11.38 -17.02
N ASN A 122 18.23 12.16 -16.31
CA ASN A 122 18.55 13.57 -16.00
C ASN A 122 17.88 14.13 -14.73
N SER A 123 17.23 13.29 -13.93
CA SER A 123 16.26 13.80 -12.97
C SER A 123 16.17 13.00 -11.67
N PHE A 124 17.20 12.21 -11.34
CA PHE A 124 17.27 11.55 -10.04
C PHE A 124 17.22 12.56 -8.87
N GLY A 125 17.84 13.73 -9.03
CA GLY A 125 17.72 14.83 -8.06
C GLY A 125 16.27 15.28 -7.85
N MET A 126 15.44 15.29 -8.90
CA MET A 126 14.01 15.59 -8.80
C MET A 126 13.23 14.48 -8.07
N PHE A 127 13.62 13.23 -8.26
CA PHE A 127 13.08 12.11 -7.49
C PHE A 127 13.36 12.30 -6.00
N VAL A 128 14.63 12.50 -5.63
CA VAL A 128 15.02 12.73 -4.22
C VAL A 128 14.30 13.95 -3.65
N ALA A 129 14.26 15.07 -4.38
CA ALA A 129 13.53 16.26 -3.96
C ALA A 129 12.04 15.99 -3.71
N SER A 130 11.41 15.18 -4.56
CA SER A 130 10.00 14.79 -4.41
C SER A 130 9.76 13.92 -3.18
N VAL A 131 10.69 13.02 -2.86
CA VAL A 131 10.65 12.20 -1.63
C VAL A 131 10.79 13.12 -0.41
N CYS A 132 11.80 14.00 -0.39
CA CYS A 132 12.01 14.97 0.68
C CYS A 132 10.78 15.85 0.92
N GLU A 133 10.15 16.33 -0.16
CA GLU A 133 8.97 17.19 -0.06
C GLU A 133 7.77 16.43 0.51
N ARG A 134 7.54 15.18 0.08
CA ARG A 134 6.48 14.33 0.63
C ARG A 134 6.70 14.03 2.11
N GLN A 135 7.91 13.70 2.52
CA GLN A 135 8.22 13.48 3.93
C GLN A 135 7.97 14.75 4.77
N ARG A 136 8.49 15.90 4.32
CA ARG A 136 8.30 17.19 5.00
C ARG A 136 6.82 17.55 5.16
N ARG A 137 6.00 17.35 4.12
CA ARG A 137 4.55 17.62 4.18
C ARG A 137 3.80 16.74 5.19
N ASN A 138 4.38 15.61 5.57
CA ASN A 138 3.81 14.69 6.56
C ASN A 138 4.56 14.74 7.91
N GLY A 139 5.40 15.75 8.14
CA GLY A 139 6.11 15.93 9.41
C GLY A 139 7.26 14.96 9.65
N LEU A 140 7.68 14.20 8.64
CA LEU A 140 8.80 13.27 8.72
C LEU A 140 10.09 14.07 8.43
N GLY A 141 10.92 14.25 9.46
CA GLY A 141 12.05 15.18 9.47
C GLY A 141 13.38 14.62 8.97
N SER A 142 13.36 13.44 8.34
CA SER A 142 14.57 12.68 8.06
C SER A 142 15.41 13.30 6.95
N HIS A 143 16.74 13.26 7.13
CA HIS A 143 17.68 13.59 6.06
C HIS A 143 17.68 12.46 5.02
N VAL A 144 17.00 12.68 3.90
CA VAL A 144 16.91 11.71 2.81
C VAL A 144 18.17 11.77 1.96
N GLN A 145 18.97 10.71 2.02
CA GLN A 145 20.03 10.43 1.05
C GLN A 145 19.67 9.14 0.34
N LEU A 146 19.37 9.18 -0.96
CA LEU A 146 19.10 7.99 -1.76
C LEU A 146 20.16 7.85 -2.86
N LEU A 147 20.55 6.62 -3.16
CA LEU A 147 21.49 6.32 -4.24
C LEU A 147 20.75 5.96 -5.53
N LEU A 148 21.33 6.34 -6.66
CA LEU A 148 20.74 6.07 -7.99
C LEU A 148 20.65 4.58 -8.30
N ASP A 149 21.58 3.78 -7.79
CA ASP A 149 21.56 2.33 -7.93
C ASP A 149 20.86 1.69 -6.71
N PRO A 150 19.71 1.02 -6.88
CA PRO A 150 19.02 0.33 -5.80
C PRO A 150 19.85 -0.75 -5.12
N GLN A 151 20.80 -1.37 -5.84
CA GLN A 151 21.62 -2.45 -5.28
C GLN A 151 22.67 -1.94 -4.30
N GLN A 152 22.98 -0.64 -4.35
CA GLN A 152 23.94 0.00 -3.45
C GLN A 152 23.25 0.65 -2.25
N GLN A 153 21.92 0.61 -2.19
CA GLN A 153 21.19 1.24 -1.10
C GLN A 153 21.43 0.51 0.21
N SER A 154 21.68 1.28 1.26
CA SER A 154 21.64 0.74 2.62
C SER A 154 20.21 0.33 2.97
N GLN A 155 20.08 -0.54 3.98
CA GLN A 155 18.77 -0.95 4.47
C GLN A 155 17.90 0.26 4.88
N GLN A 156 18.49 1.25 5.53
CA GLN A 156 17.82 2.50 5.92
C GLN A 156 17.27 3.26 4.68
N GLN A 157 18.03 3.31 3.59
CA GLN A 157 17.59 3.96 2.35
C GLN A 157 16.43 3.21 1.70
N THR A 158 16.45 1.88 1.71
CA THR A 158 15.34 1.05 1.24
C THR A 158 14.08 1.32 2.06
N TRP A 159 14.21 1.45 3.38
CA TRP A 159 13.10 1.81 4.27
C TRP A 159 12.54 3.21 4.01
N ILE A 160 13.40 4.19 3.75
CA ILE A 160 12.99 5.55 3.37
C ILE A 160 12.12 5.49 2.10
N GLU A 161 12.50 4.69 1.10
CA GLU A 161 11.69 4.52 -0.11
C GLU A 161 10.40 3.74 0.14
N PHE A 162 10.40 2.79 1.08
CA PHE A 162 9.18 2.09 1.49
C PHE A 162 8.20 3.05 2.17
N GLN A 163 8.69 3.87 3.11
CA GLN A 163 7.90 4.92 3.74
C GLN A 163 7.35 5.90 2.70
N ASP A 164 8.18 6.34 1.76
CA ASP A 164 7.75 7.23 0.67
C ASP A 164 6.65 6.61 -0.21
N TYR A 165 6.75 5.31 -0.53
CA TYR A 165 5.69 4.57 -1.23
C TYR A 165 4.36 4.67 -0.48
N HIS A 166 4.35 4.48 0.85
CA HIS A 166 3.14 4.61 1.65
C HIS A 166 2.59 6.03 1.70
N LEU A 167 3.45 7.05 1.76
CA LEU A 167 3.02 8.45 1.68
C LEU A 167 2.45 8.81 0.31
N ALA A 168 3.03 8.26 -0.77
CA ALA A 168 2.51 8.40 -2.12
C ALA A 168 1.13 7.75 -2.25
N CYS A 169 0.96 6.53 -1.74
CA CYS A 169 -0.32 5.83 -1.66
C CYS A 169 -1.35 6.62 -0.85
N TYR A 170 -0.98 7.13 0.33
CA TYR A 170 -1.83 8.00 1.16
C TYR A 170 -2.38 9.17 0.36
N GLY A 171 -1.51 9.91 -0.32
CA GLY A 171 -1.90 11.05 -1.16
C GLY A 171 -2.88 10.66 -2.29
N GLN A 172 -2.70 9.48 -2.89
CA GLN A 172 -3.60 8.99 -3.94
C GLN A 172 -4.97 8.57 -3.39
N PHE A 173 -5.00 7.84 -2.27
CA PHE A 173 -6.25 7.44 -1.64
C PHE A 173 -7.04 8.64 -1.12
N ARG A 174 -6.37 9.69 -0.64
CA ARG A 174 -7.01 10.94 -0.23
C ARG A 174 -7.70 11.61 -1.42
N LYS A 175 -6.98 11.78 -2.53
CA LYS A 175 -7.57 12.27 -3.79
C LYS A 175 -8.74 11.42 -4.27
N LYS A 176 -8.66 10.09 -4.12
CA LYS A 176 -9.73 9.15 -4.50
C LYS A 176 -10.97 9.32 -3.62
N ARG A 177 -10.81 9.42 -2.29
CA ARG A 177 -11.89 9.72 -1.34
C ARG A 177 -12.57 11.04 -1.70
N ASP A 178 -11.81 12.12 -1.85
CA ASP A 178 -12.36 13.45 -2.15
C ASP A 178 -13.15 13.46 -3.48
N ARG A 179 -12.71 12.67 -4.48
CA ARG A 179 -13.46 12.49 -5.74
C ARG A 179 -14.76 11.70 -5.54
N LEU A 180 -14.74 10.65 -4.73
CA LEU A 180 -15.93 9.85 -4.42
C LEU A 180 -16.95 10.63 -3.61
N GLU A 181 -16.51 11.46 -2.66
CA GLU A 181 -17.36 12.38 -1.91
C GLU A 181 -18.06 13.36 -2.84
N LYS A 182 -17.32 14.01 -3.74
CA LYS A 182 -17.91 14.91 -4.75
C LYS A 182 -18.96 14.21 -5.61
N LEU A 183 -18.68 12.98 -6.07
CA LEU A 183 -19.64 12.19 -6.85
C LEU A 183 -20.91 11.86 -6.05
N ARG A 184 -20.75 11.45 -4.79
CA ARG A 184 -21.87 11.18 -3.88
C ARG A 184 -22.73 12.43 -3.70
N ASP A 185 -22.11 13.59 -3.51
CA ASP A 185 -22.82 14.84 -3.26
C ASP A 185 -23.53 15.34 -4.53
N SER A 186 -22.91 15.21 -5.71
CA SER A 186 -23.57 15.44 -7.00
C SER A 186 -24.78 14.52 -7.22
N GLN A 187 -24.70 13.24 -6.85
CA GLN A 187 -25.84 12.32 -6.94
C GLN A 187 -26.99 12.72 -6.01
N LYS A 188 -26.69 13.15 -4.78
CA LYS A 188 -27.70 13.65 -3.85
C LYS A 188 -28.41 14.89 -4.39
N GLN A 189 -27.67 15.82 -5.02
CA GLN A 189 -28.23 17.02 -5.62
C GLN A 189 -29.12 16.70 -6.83
N ALA A 190 -28.68 15.80 -7.71
CA ALA A 190 -29.47 15.37 -8.87
C ALA A 190 -30.77 14.64 -8.46
N GLY A 191 -30.68 13.74 -7.47
CA GLY A 191 -31.85 13.00 -6.98
C GLY A 191 -32.88 13.86 -6.24
N ALA A 192 -32.53 15.07 -5.79
CA ALA A 192 -33.49 16.02 -5.22
C ALA A 192 -34.32 16.75 -6.28
N THR A 193 -33.89 16.72 -7.55
CA THR A 193 -34.53 17.42 -8.66
C THR A 193 -35.47 16.51 -9.46
N ASP A 194 -35.18 15.21 -9.53
CA ASP A 194 -36.01 14.21 -10.22
C ASP A 194 -36.88 13.42 -9.23
N LEU A 195 -38.20 13.66 -9.26
CA LEU A 195 -39.20 12.98 -8.42
C LEU A 195 -39.49 11.52 -8.85
N GLU A 196 -39.05 11.07 -10.02
CA GLU A 196 -39.22 9.68 -10.48
C GLU A 196 -37.92 8.88 -10.34
N GLY A 197 -37.75 8.29 -9.16
CA GLY A 197 -36.57 7.52 -8.77
C GLY A 197 -36.38 6.22 -9.56
N SER A 198 -35.45 6.24 -10.52
CA SER A 198 -34.92 5.03 -11.17
C SER A 198 -34.06 4.20 -10.21
N GLY A 199 -34.34 2.90 -10.09
CA GLY A 199 -33.57 1.94 -9.28
C GLY A 199 -32.07 1.84 -9.61
N HIS A 200 -31.62 2.41 -10.73
CA HIS A 200 -30.20 2.56 -11.05
C HIS A 200 -29.46 3.51 -10.08
N SER A 201 -30.14 4.56 -9.58
CA SER A 201 -29.56 5.52 -8.63
C SER A 201 -29.17 4.86 -7.31
N ALA A 202 -30.04 3.98 -6.79
CA ALA A 202 -29.80 3.26 -5.53
C ALA A 202 -28.62 2.28 -5.61
N ARG A 203 -28.45 1.56 -6.73
CA ARG A 203 -27.29 0.65 -6.93
C ARG A 203 -25.98 1.43 -7.06
N SER A 204 -25.99 2.56 -7.77
CA SER A 204 -24.83 3.44 -7.90
C SER A 204 -24.39 4.03 -6.56
N GLY A 205 -25.34 4.50 -5.75
CA GLY A 205 -25.06 5.03 -4.41
C GLY A 205 -24.41 4.00 -3.48
N LYS A 206 -24.91 2.76 -3.44
CA LYS A 206 -24.29 1.68 -2.65
C LYS A 206 -22.86 1.36 -3.11
N SER A 207 -22.61 1.38 -4.42
CA SER A 207 -21.26 1.17 -4.97
C SER A 207 -20.29 2.28 -4.56
N ILE A 208 -20.72 3.55 -4.62
CA ILE A 208 -19.90 4.69 -4.20
C ILE A 208 -19.60 4.63 -2.70
N GLN A 209 -20.60 4.32 -1.88
CA GLN A 209 -20.44 4.18 -0.43
C GLN A 209 -19.42 3.10 -0.06
N GLY A 210 -19.53 1.90 -0.64
CA GLY A 210 -18.56 0.83 -0.39
C GLY A 210 -17.13 1.19 -0.82
N ARG A 211 -16.96 1.93 -1.93
CA ARG A 211 -15.64 2.43 -2.37
C ARG A 211 -15.07 3.50 -1.45
N LEU A 212 -15.93 4.31 -0.85
CA LEU A 212 -15.56 5.38 0.09
C LEU A 212 -15.11 4.76 1.42
N GLU A 213 -15.88 3.82 1.97
CA GLU A 213 -15.50 3.06 3.18
C GLU A 213 -14.17 2.32 3.01
N PHE A 214 -13.96 1.70 1.85
CA PHE A 214 -12.68 1.08 1.51
C PHE A 214 -11.55 2.12 1.51
N ALA A 215 -11.73 3.26 0.83
CA ALA A 215 -10.71 4.31 0.77
C ALA A 215 -10.39 4.88 2.15
N GLU A 216 -11.37 5.08 3.02
CA GLU A 216 -11.18 5.55 4.39
C GLU A 216 -10.45 4.53 5.28
N ARG A 217 -10.76 3.24 5.13
CA ARG A 217 -10.02 2.17 5.83
C ARG A 217 -8.55 2.17 5.40
N THR A 218 -8.30 2.21 4.09
CA THR A 218 -6.94 2.25 3.55
C THR A 218 -6.21 3.51 3.99
N LEU A 219 -6.87 4.67 4.02
CA LEU A 219 -6.27 5.92 4.52
C LEU A 219 -5.81 5.81 5.96
N ARG A 220 -6.65 5.27 6.86
CA ARG A 220 -6.27 5.04 8.26
C ARG A 220 -5.05 4.13 8.39
N SER A 221 -5.01 3.06 7.60
CA SER A 221 -3.85 2.17 7.53
C SER A 221 -2.57 2.93 7.14
N HIS A 222 -2.65 3.80 6.12
CA HIS A 222 -1.52 4.61 5.67
C HIS A 222 -1.18 5.83 6.55
N GLU A 223 -2.04 6.22 7.49
CA GLU A 223 -1.71 7.27 8.48
C GLU A 223 -0.83 6.73 9.60
N ILE A 224 -1.05 5.47 10.00
CA ILE A 224 -0.33 4.85 11.11
C ILE A 224 1.03 4.32 10.65
N LEU A 225 1.09 3.74 9.45
CA LEU A 225 2.26 3.01 9.00
C LEU A 225 3.55 3.85 8.89
N PRO A 226 3.54 5.10 8.40
CA PRO A 226 4.76 5.89 8.30
C PRO A 226 5.43 6.18 9.66
N GLY A 227 4.63 6.46 10.70
CA GLY A 227 5.15 6.65 12.06
C GLY A 227 5.67 5.35 12.67
N TRP A 228 5.01 4.23 12.37
CA TRP A 228 5.51 2.92 12.77
C TRP A 228 6.85 2.56 12.09
N ILE A 229 7.01 2.87 10.79
CA ILE A 229 8.28 2.67 10.07
C ILE A 229 9.39 3.52 10.72
N GLU A 230 9.10 4.77 11.10
CA GLU A 230 10.06 5.64 11.78
C GLU A 230 10.48 5.06 13.15
N GLN A 231 9.55 4.51 13.93
CA GLN A 231 9.88 3.81 15.17
C GLN A 231 10.82 2.60 14.92
N GLN A 232 10.57 1.81 13.88
CA GLN A 232 11.45 0.69 13.53
C GLN A 232 12.85 1.16 13.14
N GLN A 233 12.96 2.23 12.36
CA GLN A 233 14.24 2.82 11.98
C GLN A 233 15.04 3.25 13.21
N LEU A 234 14.39 3.92 14.17
CA LEU A 234 15.05 4.33 15.42
C LEU A 234 15.55 3.13 16.24
N MET A 235 14.82 2.01 16.24
CA MET A 235 15.28 0.80 16.94
C MET A 235 16.50 0.17 16.26
N VAL A 236 16.52 0.08 14.94
CA VAL A 236 17.66 -0.46 14.18
C VAL A 236 18.90 0.44 14.36
N ASP A 237 18.74 1.75 14.28
CA ASP A 237 19.83 2.71 14.46
C ASP A 237 20.37 2.71 15.91
N SER A 238 19.53 2.35 16.89
CA SER A 238 19.92 2.25 18.30
C SER A 238 20.63 0.95 18.67
N TRP A 239 20.71 -0.03 17.76
CA TRP A 239 21.36 -1.31 18.07
C TRP A 239 22.87 -1.10 18.24
N PRO A 240 23.45 -1.35 19.42
CA PRO A 240 24.87 -1.10 19.65
C PRO A 240 25.69 -1.97 18.70
N SER A 241 26.44 -1.34 17.79
CA SER A 241 27.43 -2.03 16.95
C SER A 241 28.56 -2.68 17.76
N SER A 242 28.55 -2.50 19.08
CA SER A 242 29.54 -3.02 20.04
C SER A 242 29.48 -4.53 20.26
N LEU A 243 28.49 -5.26 19.72
CA LEU A 243 28.42 -6.73 19.85
C LEU A 243 29.21 -7.49 18.76
N CYS A 244 29.83 -6.78 17.80
CA CYS A 244 30.64 -7.41 16.75
C CYS A 244 32.16 -7.24 16.94
N GLN A 245 32.62 -6.65 18.06
CA GLN A 245 34.03 -6.73 18.46
C GLN A 245 34.20 -7.96 19.37
N GLY A 246 34.19 -9.14 18.75
CA GLY A 246 34.72 -10.34 19.39
C GLY A 246 36.24 -10.36 19.23
N ASP A 247 36.94 -10.36 20.37
CA ASP A 247 38.38 -10.63 20.48
C ASP A 247 38.77 -12.03 19.96
#